data_AF-A0A139ALE4-F1
#
_entry.id   AF-A0A139ALE4-F1
#
_cell.length_a   1.000
_cell.length_b   1.000
_cell.length_c   1.000
_cell.angle_alpha   90.00
_cell.angle_beta   90.00
_cell.angle_gamma   90.00
#
_symmetry.space_group_name_H-M   'P 1'
#
loop_
_entity.id
_entity.type
_entity.pdbx_description
1 polymer ?
#
loop_
_entity_poly.entity_id
_entity_poly.type
_entity_poly.pdbx_seq_one_letter_code
_entity_poly.pdbx_strand_id
1 'polypeptide(L)'
;MLIEEGSAEASRRKELLTKNVDDLQRCNHLHQDGPAITGVVIPLEFESLLLLRHWDKAMGVIQRAAKQDCALKTLERLARLAVRSHCPTALQSEAVKTALEAMISNTTELDVQKFAAWFRVLLETSLVSNKEQARGFFGQVRDMIPSLSYPVSELHWLVSTAWNVSVELWSAGAMAEACTWAEVALGLLPFASDTAAAIGMGEKQIREAYSKMLAERDEEIAMEIT
;
A
#
# COMPACT_ATOMS: atom_id res chain seq x y z
N MET A 1 -40.70 -6.46 19.46
CA MET A 1 -40.15 -5.55 20.48
C MET A 1 -38.63 -5.67 20.68
N LEU A 2 -37.90 -6.50 19.91
CA LEU A 2 -36.44 -6.70 20.05
C LEU A 2 -35.59 -6.01 18.96
N ILE A 3 -36.19 -5.15 18.13
CA ILE A 3 -35.49 -4.46 17.03
C ILE A 3 -35.12 -3.02 17.40
N GLU A 4 -35.79 -2.43 18.40
CA GLU A 4 -35.59 -1.02 18.78
C GLU A 4 -34.38 -0.79 19.72
N GLU A 5 -34.04 -1.75 20.60
CA GLU A 5 -32.92 -1.61 21.54
C GLU A 5 -31.56 -1.48 20.82
N GLY A 6 -31.36 -2.19 19.71
CA GLY A 6 -30.15 -2.09 18.89
C GLY A 6 -29.99 -0.73 18.18
N SER A 7 -31.09 -0.03 17.91
CA SER A 7 -31.07 1.27 17.23
C SER A 7 -30.76 2.42 18.18
N ALA A 8 -31.34 2.38 19.39
CA ALA A 8 -31.11 3.39 20.42
C ALA A 8 -29.68 3.32 20.98
N GLU A 9 -29.16 2.10 21.22
CA GLU A 9 -27.79 1.91 21.70
C GLU A 9 -26.74 2.29 20.66
N ALA A 10 -26.97 1.95 19.38
CA ALA A 10 -26.12 2.39 18.28
C ALA A 10 -26.10 3.93 18.14
N SER A 11 -27.26 4.58 18.30
CA SER A 11 -27.37 6.04 18.25
C SER A 11 -26.61 6.70 19.40
N ARG A 12 -26.77 6.19 20.63
CA ARG A 12 -26.05 6.68 21.81
C ARG A 12 -24.53 6.49 21.68
N ARG A 13 -24.09 5.37 21.11
CA ARG A 13 -22.67 5.08 20.86
C ARG A 13 -22.08 6.04 19.83
N LYS A 14 -22.82 6.35 18.77
CA LYS A 14 -22.42 7.32 17.74
C LYS A 14 -22.27 8.73 18.31
N GLU A 15 -23.21 9.15 19.16
CA GLU A 15 -23.19 10.45 19.81
C GLU A 15 -21.98 10.59 20.76
N LEU A 16 -21.72 9.57 21.57
CA LEU A 16 -20.55 9.52 22.44
C LEU A 16 -19.23 9.59 21.65
N LEU A 17 -19.12 8.84 20.56
CA LEU A 17 -17.94 8.86 19.69
C LEU A 17 -17.72 10.23 19.05
N THR A 18 -18.80 10.90 18.63
CA THR A 18 -18.72 12.24 18.05
C THR A 18 -18.21 13.24 19.08
N LYS A 19 -18.75 13.20 20.31
CA LYS A 19 -18.28 14.03 21.41
C LYS A 19 -16.80 13.78 21.74
N ASN A 20 -16.38 12.52 21.75
CA ASN A 20 -14.98 12.16 21.96
C ASN A 20 -14.06 12.74 20.88
N VAL A 21 -14.47 12.75 19.62
CA VAL A 21 -13.69 13.38 18.54
C VAL A 21 -13.51 14.88 18.81
N ASP A 22 -14.59 15.58 19.16
CA ASP A 22 -14.53 17.01 19.45
C ASP A 22 -13.61 17.32 20.64
N ASP A 23 -13.69 16.51 21.70
CA ASP A 23 -12.84 16.66 22.89
C ASP A 23 -11.36 16.35 22.56
N LEU A 24 -11.09 15.33 21.76
CA LEU A 24 -9.72 15.00 21.29
C LEU A 24 -9.14 16.12 20.40
N GLN A 25 -9.96 16.71 19.52
CA GLN A 25 -9.54 17.82 18.68
C GLN A 25 -9.20 19.08 19.48
N ARG A 26 -9.98 19.35 20.55
CA ARG A 26 -9.67 20.42 21.51
C ARG A 26 -8.38 20.14 22.28
N CYS A 27 -8.20 18.92 22.79
CA CYS A 27 -6.99 18.53 23.48
C CYS A 27 -5.74 18.71 22.58
N ASN A 28 -5.83 18.32 21.31
CA ASN A 28 -4.76 18.49 20.34
C ASN A 28 -4.45 19.97 20.07
N HIS A 29 -5.47 20.82 19.96
CA HIS A 29 -5.28 22.28 19.81
C HIS A 29 -4.63 22.93 21.03
N LEU A 30 -4.98 22.46 22.23
CA LEU A 30 -4.48 23.01 23.49
C LEU A 30 -3.05 22.56 23.83
N HIS A 31 -2.59 21.43 23.28
CA HIS A 31 -1.32 20.79 23.66
C HIS A 31 -0.38 20.62 22.46
N GLN A 32 -0.25 21.66 21.62
CA GLN A 32 0.64 21.66 20.44
C GLN A 32 2.13 21.36 20.77
N ASP A 33 2.50 21.35 22.05
CA ASP A 33 3.90 21.39 22.51
C ASP A 33 4.49 20.05 22.99
N GLY A 34 3.80 18.92 22.84
CA GLY A 34 4.26 17.64 23.42
C GLY A 34 4.20 16.41 22.50
N PRO A 35 5.34 15.85 22.02
CA PRO A 35 5.36 14.67 21.14
C PRO A 35 4.68 13.42 21.75
N ALA A 36 4.64 13.34 23.09
CA ALA A 36 3.96 12.28 23.82
C ALA A 36 2.43 12.37 23.74
N ILE A 37 1.87 13.58 23.72
CA ILE A 37 0.42 13.81 23.69
C ILE A 37 -0.10 13.59 22.27
N THR A 38 0.60 14.08 21.25
CA THR A 38 0.29 13.82 19.84
C THR A 38 0.36 12.34 19.50
N GLY A 39 1.30 11.58 20.09
CA GLY A 39 1.40 10.13 19.91
C GLY A 39 0.21 9.30 20.42
N VAL A 40 -0.65 9.88 21.27
CA VAL A 40 -1.84 9.22 21.81
C VAL A 40 -3.12 9.82 21.21
N VAL A 41 -3.23 11.14 21.18
CA VAL A 41 -4.45 11.85 20.76
C VAL A 41 -4.73 11.65 19.27
N ILE A 42 -3.72 11.75 18.40
CA ILE A 42 -3.90 11.63 16.95
C ILE A 42 -4.43 10.24 16.55
N PRO A 43 -3.84 9.12 16.99
CA PRO A 43 -4.37 7.80 16.66
C PRO A 43 -5.78 7.55 17.19
N LEU A 44 -6.14 8.07 18.38
CA LEU A 44 -7.48 7.92 18.94
C LEU A 44 -8.52 8.74 18.17
N GLU A 45 -8.17 9.96 17.75
CA GLU A 45 -9.01 10.78 16.89
C GLU A 45 -9.26 10.05 15.56
N PHE A 46 -8.19 9.55 14.94
CA PHE A 46 -8.26 8.81 13.70
C PHE A 46 -9.13 7.55 13.81
N GLU A 47 -8.90 6.71 14.83
CA GLU A 47 -9.69 5.50 15.08
C GLU A 47 -11.18 5.83 15.26
N SER A 48 -11.50 6.89 15.99
CA SER A 48 -12.88 7.34 16.19
C SER A 48 -13.52 7.77 14.87
N LEU A 49 -12.79 8.50 14.02
CA LEU A 49 -13.27 8.90 12.70
C LEU A 49 -13.47 7.72 11.75
N LEU A 50 -12.60 6.69 11.82
CA LEU A 50 -12.77 5.45 11.07
C LEU A 50 -14.06 4.72 11.49
N LEU A 51 -14.32 4.62 12.79
CA LEU A 51 -15.54 4.00 13.33
C LEU A 51 -16.81 4.77 12.93
N LEU A 52 -16.72 6.10 12.87
CA LEU A 52 -17.81 6.98 12.42
C LEU A 52 -17.96 7.03 10.88
N ARG A 53 -17.05 6.39 10.13
CA ARG A 53 -16.98 6.41 8.65
C ARG A 53 -16.82 7.83 8.08
N HIS A 54 -16.16 8.71 8.81
CA HIS A 54 -15.85 10.07 8.36
C HIS A 54 -14.50 10.12 7.63
N TRP A 55 -14.48 9.58 6.41
CA TRP A 55 -13.25 9.36 5.64
C TRP A 55 -12.48 10.65 5.32
N ASP A 56 -13.19 11.72 4.93
CA ASP A 56 -12.55 13.00 4.58
C ASP A 56 -11.86 13.64 5.79
N LYS A 57 -12.49 13.54 6.96
CA LYS A 57 -11.90 14.01 8.22
C LYS A 57 -10.70 13.15 8.62
N ALA A 58 -10.81 11.82 8.46
CA ALA A 58 -9.72 10.88 8.72
C ALA A 58 -8.51 11.17 7.81
N MET A 59 -8.74 11.48 6.53
CA MET A 59 -7.71 11.93 5.59
C MET A 59 -7.02 13.21 6.09
N GLY A 60 -7.81 14.17 6.56
CA GLY A 60 -7.29 15.39 7.20
C GLY A 60 -6.39 15.10 8.42
N VAL A 61 -6.66 14.05 9.20
CA VAL A 61 -5.78 13.65 10.32
C VAL A 61 -4.42 13.16 9.83
N ILE A 62 -4.38 12.32 8.78
CA ILE A 62 -3.13 11.82 8.20
C ILE A 62 -2.27 12.99 7.70
N GLN A 63 -2.88 13.89 6.91
CA GLN A 63 -2.18 15.05 6.36
C GLN A 63 -1.67 16.01 7.44
N ARG A 64 -2.42 16.17 8.54
CA ARG A 64 -1.97 16.95 9.70
C ARG A 64 -0.80 16.26 10.40
N ALA A 65 -0.88 14.96 10.63
CA ALA A 65 0.17 14.19 11.29
C ALA A 65 1.49 14.24 10.49
N ALA A 66 1.41 14.20 9.15
CA ALA A 66 2.54 14.38 8.25
C ALA A 66 3.18 15.77 8.39
N LYS A 67 2.35 16.83 8.39
CA LYS A 67 2.81 18.22 8.50
C LYS A 67 3.41 18.57 9.86
N GLN A 68 2.94 17.91 10.92
CA GLN A 68 3.42 18.13 12.29
C GLN A 68 4.67 17.33 12.64
N ASP A 69 5.28 16.65 11.65
CA ASP A 69 6.44 15.77 11.83
C ASP A 69 6.28 14.82 13.03
N CYS A 70 5.12 14.15 13.07
CA CYS A 70 4.82 13.22 14.14
C CYS A 70 5.85 12.08 14.18
N ALA A 71 6.15 11.59 15.38
CA ALA A 71 7.01 10.43 15.56
C ALA A 71 6.57 9.27 14.65
N LEU A 72 7.53 8.59 14.02
CA LEU A 72 7.29 7.49 13.09
C LEU A 72 6.31 6.43 13.65
N LYS A 73 6.43 6.11 14.94
CA LYS A 73 5.52 5.17 15.63
C LYS A 73 4.04 5.58 15.55
N THR A 74 3.76 6.88 15.55
CA THR A 74 2.41 7.43 15.41
C THR A 74 1.89 7.20 14.00
N LEU A 75 2.69 7.53 12.98
CA LEU A 75 2.32 7.34 11.57
C LEU A 75 2.12 5.87 11.23
N GLU A 76 2.99 4.99 11.72
CA GLU A 76 2.80 3.53 11.61
C GLU A 76 1.49 3.07 12.24
N ARG A 77 1.11 3.64 13.39
CA ARG A 77 -0.15 3.30 14.04
C ARG A 77 -1.34 3.74 13.21
N LEU A 78 -1.30 4.92 12.58
CA LEU A 78 -2.33 5.37 11.65
C LEU A 78 -2.45 4.42 10.45
N ALA A 79 -1.33 4.06 9.84
CA ALA A 79 -1.29 3.09 8.74
C ALA A 79 -1.89 1.74 9.14
N ARG A 80 -1.54 1.20 10.31
CA ARG A 80 -2.11 -0.07 10.82
C ARG A 80 -3.63 0.03 11.03
N LEU A 81 -4.10 1.15 11.60
CA LEU A 81 -5.52 1.38 11.81
C LEU A 81 -6.28 1.47 10.47
N ALA A 82 -5.72 2.19 9.49
CA ALA A 82 -6.33 2.33 8.18
C ALA A 82 -6.46 0.98 7.47
N VAL A 83 -5.37 0.21 7.40
CA VAL A 83 -5.33 -1.12 6.72
C VAL A 83 -6.25 -2.13 7.39
N ARG A 84 -6.37 -2.11 8.72
CA ARG A 84 -7.29 -3.01 9.46
C ARG A 84 -8.75 -2.59 9.39
N SER A 85 -9.02 -1.36 8.93
CA SER A 85 -10.37 -0.83 8.81
C SER A 85 -10.92 -1.03 7.40
N HIS A 86 -12.23 -1.19 7.28
CA HIS A 86 -12.93 -1.27 5.99
C HIS A 86 -13.14 0.14 5.40
N CYS A 87 -12.07 0.94 5.36
CA CYS A 87 -12.09 2.30 4.82
C CYS A 87 -11.71 2.31 3.32
N PRO A 88 -11.95 3.41 2.60
CA PRO A 88 -11.58 3.51 1.18
C PRO A 88 -10.08 3.29 0.96
N THR A 89 -9.73 2.59 -0.12
CA THR A 89 -8.34 2.28 -0.46
C THR A 89 -7.45 3.51 -0.54
N ALA A 90 -7.96 4.63 -1.05
CA ALA A 90 -7.20 5.89 -1.10
C ALA A 90 -6.72 6.34 0.30
N LEU A 91 -7.53 6.13 1.35
CA LEU A 91 -7.15 6.45 2.73
C LEU A 91 -6.10 5.49 3.28
N GLN A 92 -6.20 4.21 2.94
CA GLN A 92 -5.22 3.19 3.32
C GLN A 92 -3.86 3.47 2.67
N SER A 93 -3.85 3.67 1.35
CA SER A 93 -2.64 3.98 0.59
C SER A 93 -1.97 5.25 1.08
N GLU A 94 -2.74 6.32 1.35
CA GLU A 94 -2.16 7.56 1.89
C GLU A 94 -1.52 7.34 3.26
N ALA A 95 -2.21 6.66 4.19
CA ALA A 95 -1.68 6.40 5.53
C ALA A 95 -0.37 5.61 5.49
N VAL A 96 -0.29 4.58 4.64
CA VAL A 96 0.92 3.76 4.45
C VAL A 96 2.02 4.58 3.79
N LYS A 97 1.69 5.36 2.75
CA LYS A 97 2.67 6.20 2.04
C LYS A 97 3.28 7.25 2.95
N THR A 98 2.48 7.95 3.76
CA THR A 98 2.98 8.90 4.77
C THR A 98 3.92 8.23 5.76
N ALA A 99 3.62 7.00 6.20
CA ALA A 99 4.50 6.27 7.10
C ALA A 99 5.83 5.91 6.42
N LEU A 100 5.80 5.44 5.16
CA LEU A 100 6.99 5.11 4.37
C LEU A 100 7.88 6.34 4.11
N GLU A 101 7.28 7.47 3.74
CA GLU A 101 7.98 8.75 3.56
C GLU A 101 8.70 9.16 4.85
N ALA A 102 8.02 9.05 6.01
CA ALA A 102 8.65 9.33 7.29
C ALA A 102 9.78 8.36 7.66
N MET A 103 9.71 7.08 7.26
CA MET A 103 10.81 6.12 7.47
C MET A 103 12.08 6.56 6.74
N ILE A 104 11.93 7.07 5.52
CA ILE A 104 13.04 7.56 4.68
C ILE A 104 13.59 8.89 5.23
N SER A 105 12.72 9.81 5.64
CA SER A 105 13.14 11.16 6.07
C SER A 105 13.67 11.24 7.50
N ASN A 106 13.12 10.47 8.44
CA ASN A 106 13.32 10.71 9.88
C ASN A 106 14.31 9.74 10.55
N THR A 107 14.96 8.86 9.78
CA THR A 107 15.86 7.84 10.36
C THR A 107 17.26 7.92 9.76
N THR A 108 18.27 8.02 10.63
CA THR A 108 19.70 7.92 10.24
C THR A 108 20.06 6.56 9.67
N GLU A 109 19.36 5.50 10.08
CA GLU A 109 19.49 4.14 9.57
C GLU A 109 18.10 3.59 9.23
N LEU A 110 17.84 3.34 7.95
CA LEU A 110 16.57 2.77 7.50
C LEU A 110 16.49 1.28 7.86
N ASP A 111 15.47 0.90 8.63
CA ASP A 111 15.09 -0.52 8.80
C ASP A 111 14.46 -1.03 7.50
N VAL A 112 15.30 -1.57 6.61
CA VAL A 112 14.89 -2.01 5.27
C VAL A 112 13.88 -3.16 5.34
N GLN A 113 13.94 -4.03 6.35
CA GLN A 113 12.99 -5.14 6.51
C GLN A 113 11.59 -4.59 6.78
N LYS A 114 11.49 -3.65 7.73
CA LYS A 114 10.24 -3.01 8.07
C LYS A 114 9.70 -2.14 6.93
N PHE A 115 10.60 -1.44 6.23
CA PHE A 115 10.25 -0.65 5.05
C PHE A 115 9.64 -1.53 3.96
N ALA A 116 10.30 -2.64 3.62
CA ALA A 116 9.82 -3.56 2.59
C ALA A 116 8.46 -4.19 2.96
N ALA A 117 8.25 -4.55 4.23
CA ALA A 117 6.97 -5.05 4.71
C ALA A 117 5.84 -4.01 4.55
N TRP A 118 6.09 -2.74 4.90
CA TRP A 118 5.11 -1.68 4.68
C TRP A 118 4.88 -1.37 3.20
N PHE A 119 5.94 -1.44 2.40
CA PHE A 119 5.84 -1.23 0.96
C PHE A 119 5.01 -2.32 0.29
N ARG A 120 5.15 -3.58 0.73
CA ARG A 120 4.28 -4.68 0.30
C ARG A 120 2.81 -4.39 0.59
N VAL A 121 2.49 -3.91 1.79
CA VAL A 121 1.10 -3.53 2.14
C VAL A 121 0.57 -2.46 1.18
N LEU A 122 1.38 -1.46 0.84
CA LEU A 122 1.00 -0.43 -0.14
C LEU A 122 0.73 -1.05 -1.52
N LEU A 123 1.60 -1.95 -1.98
CA LEU A 123 1.46 -2.64 -3.25
C LEU A 123 0.21 -3.52 -3.31
N GLU A 124 -0.02 -4.36 -2.30
CA GLU A 124 -1.21 -5.22 -2.21
C GLU A 124 -2.50 -4.39 -2.25
N THR A 125 -2.53 -3.30 -1.48
CA THR A 125 -3.67 -2.37 -1.43
C THR A 125 -3.90 -1.69 -2.78
N SER A 126 -2.82 -1.34 -3.48
CA SER A 126 -2.88 -0.70 -4.80
C SER A 126 -3.24 -1.69 -5.92
N LEU A 127 -2.77 -2.94 -5.87
CA LEU A 127 -3.08 -3.97 -6.87
C LEU A 127 -4.58 -4.26 -6.96
N VAL A 128 -5.28 -4.22 -5.82
CA VAL A 128 -6.73 -4.42 -5.76
C VAL A 128 -7.52 -3.25 -6.34
N SER A 129 -7.04 -2.02 -6.10
CA SER A 129 -7.81 -0.80 -6.40
C SER A 129 -7.44 -0.12 -7.72
N ASN A 130 -6.14 -0.08 -8.04
CA ASN A 130 -5.58 0.59 -9.19
C ASN A 130 -4.24 -0.07 -9.60
N LYS A 131 -4.32 -1.01 -10.55
CA LYS A 131 -3.15 -1.71 -11.09
C LYS A 131 -2.12 -0.76 -11.70
N GLU A 132 -2.53 0.34 -12.34
CA GLU A 132 -1.59 1.30 -12.92
C GLU A 132 -0.77 2.02 -11.84
N GLN A 133 -1.42 2.43 -10.75
CA GLN A 133 -0.72 3.00 -9.60
C GLN A 133 0.23 1.98 -8.97
N ALA A 134 -0.20 0.73 -8.82
CA ALA A 134 0.66 -0.34 -8.33
C ALA A 134 1.91 -0.50 -9.21
N ARG A 135 1.76 -0.49 -10.54
CA ARG A 135 2.89 -0.54 -11.48
C ARG A 135 3.88 0.60 -11.25
N GLY A 136 3.38 1.82 -10.99
CA GLY A 136 4.22 2.96 -10.61
C GLY A 136 5.03 2.70 -9.34
N PHE A 137 4.46 2.02 -8.35
CA PHE A 137 5.16 1.61 -7.12
C PHE A 137 6.18 0.49 -7.37
N PHE A 138 5.90 -0.47 -8.25
CA PHE A 138 6.89 -1.47 -8.68
C PHE A 138 8.13 -0.81 -9.29
N GLY A 139 7.93 0.21 -10.14
CA GLY A 139 9.03 1.01 -10.68
C GLY A 139 9.85 1.71 -9.59
N GLN A 140 9.19 2.36 -8.64
CA GLN A 140 9.86 3.00 -7.50
C GLN A 140 10.72 2.02 -6.70
N VAL A 141 10.21 0.82 -6.37
CA VAL A 141 10.98 -0.19 -5.65
C VAL A 141 12.17 -0.67 -6.45
N ARG A 142 11.97 -0.97 -7.74
CA ARG A 142 13.05 -1.36 -8.64
C ARG A 142 14.21 -0.35 -8.61
N ASP A 143 13.90 0.93 -8.62
CA ASP A 143 14.89 1.99 -8.64
C ASP A 143 15.57 2.17 -7.26
N MET A 144 14.88 1.82 -6.16
CA MET A 144 15.44 1.83 -4.80
C MET A 144 16.33 0.61 -4.48
N ILE A 145 16.04 -0.56 -5.06
CA ILE A 145 16.72 -1.83 -4.73
C ILE A 145 18.25 -1.73 -4.79
N PRO A 146 18.90 -1.14 -5.81
CA PRO A 146 20.37 -1.06 -5.85
C PRO A 146 21.00 -0.29 -4.68
N SER A 147 20.23 0.62 -4.08
CA SER A 147 20.68 1.46 -2.96
C SER A 147 20.34 0.90 -1.59
N LEU A 148 19.55 -0.18 -1.52
CA LEU A 148 19.06 -0.77 -0.29
C LEU A 148 19.48 -2.24 -0.21
N SER A 149 19.77 -2.73 0.99
CA SER A 149 19.89 -4.18 1.23
C SER A 149 18.48 -4.79 1.29
N TYR A 150 17.78 -4.77 0.15
CA TYR A 150 16.36 -5.13 0.05
C TYR A 150 16.18 -6.64 0.29
N PRO A 151 15.16 -7.08 1.06
CA PRO A 151 15.07 -8.49 1.44
C PRO A 151 14.79 -9.39 0.23
N VAL A 152 15.58 -10.45 0.07
CA VAL A 152 15.45 -11.39 -1.08
C VAL A 152 14.05 -12.00 -1.16
N SER A 153 13.44 -12.33 -0.03
CA SER A 153 12.07 -12.85 0.03
C SER A 153 11.03 -11.87 -0.53
N GLU A 154 11.27 -10.57 -0.36
CA GLU A 154 10.40 -9.51 -0.89
C GLU A 154 10.62 -9.36 -2.40
N LEU A 155 11.86 -9.46 -2.89
CA LEU A 155 12.17 -9.50 -4.32
C LEU A 155 11.47 -10.66 -5.03
N HIS A 156 11.51 -11.86 -4.43
CA HIS A 156 10.84 -13.04 -4.98
C HIS A 156 9.33 -12.84 -5.08
N TRP A 157 8.74 -12.23 -4.05
CA TRP A 157 7.32 -11.90 -4.08
C TRP A 157 6.98 -10.84 -5.12
N LEU A 158 7.79 -9.79 -5.28
CA LEU A 158 7.57 -8.76 -6.30
C LEU A 158 7.58 -9.38 -7.71
N VAL A 159 8.59 -10.19 -8.02
CA VAL A 159 8.69 -10.90 -9.31
C VAL A 159 7.47 -11.80 -9.53
N SER A 160 7.14 -12.64 -8.54
CA SER A 160 6.02 -13.59 -8.65
C SER A 160 4.69 -12.88 -8.82
N THR A 161 4.48 -11.78 -8.10
CA THR A 161 3.25 -10.98 -8.14
C THR A 161 3.08 -10.29 -9.49
N ALA A 162 4.12 -9.61 -9.99
CA ALA A 162 4.08 -8.98 -11.30
C ALA A 162 3.84 -9.99 -12.43
N TRP A 163 4.48 -11.17 -12.34
CA TRP A 163 4.27 -12.26 -13.29
C TRP A 163 2.85 -12.83 -13.24
N ASN A 164 2.30 -13.06 -12.05
CA ASN A 164 0.93 -13.55 -11.90
C ASN A 164 -0.09 -12.55 -12.47
N VAL A 165 0.07 -11.25 -12.21
CA VAL A 165 -0.78 -10.21 -12.80
C VAL A 165 -0.70 -10.21 -14.33
N SER A 166 0.49 -10.42 -14.88
CA SER A 166 0.69 -10.58 -16.33
C SER A 166 -0.09 -11.78 -16.88
N VAL A 167 0.00 -12.95 -16.25
CA VAL A 167 -0.72 -14.16 -16.67
C VAL A 167 -2.24 -13.97 -16.55
N GLU A 168 -2.72 -13.33 -15.49
CA GLU A 168 -4.13 -12.99 -15.31
C GLU A 168 -4.64 -12.10 -16.45
N LEU A 169 -3.92 -11.02 -16.77
CA LEU A 169 -4.29 -10.12 -17.86
C LEU A 169 -4.24 -10.80 -19.22
N TRP A 170 -3.25 -11.66 -19.45
CA TRP A 170 -3.12 -12.45 -20.67
C TRP A 170 -4.33 -13.36 -20.87
N SER A 171 -4.70 -14.10 -19.82
CA SER A 171 -5.87 -14.98 -19.84
C SER A 171 -7.20 -14.23 -19.97
N ALA A 172 -7.23 -12.94 -19.61
CA ALA A 172 -8.37 -12.04 -19.82
C ALA A 172 -8.38 -11.38 -21.21
N GLY A 173 -7.41 -11.63 -22.09
CA GLY A 173 -7.31 -11.03 -23.43
C GLY A 173 -6.71 -9.61 -23.44
N ALA A 174 -6.24 -9.10 -22.31
CA ALA A 174 -5.61 -7.78 -22.22
C ALA A 174 -4.11 -7.86 -22.55
N MET A 175 -3.78 -8.27 -23.78
CA MET A 175 -2.41 -8.68 -24.18
C MET A 175 -1.36 -7.57 -24.01
N ALA A 176 -1.69 -6.32 -24.36
CA ALA A 176 -0.75 -5.20 -24.20
C ALA A 176 -0.42 -4.92 -22.73
N GLU A 177 -1.43 -4.94 -21.85
CA GLU A 177 -1.23 -4.75 -20.41
C GLU A 177 -0.49 -5.93 -19.80
N ALA A 178 -0.80 -7.15 -20.21
CA ALA A 178 -0.10 -8.35 -19.81
C ALA A 178 1.40 -8.29 -20.12
N CYS A 179 1.78 -7.94 -21.36
CA CYS A 179 3.18 -7.75 -21.73
C CYS A 179 3.85 -6.68 -20.86
N THR A 180 3.16 -5.59 -20.56
CA THR A 180 3.73 -4.53 -19.72
C THR A 180 4.02 -5.01 -18.29
N TRP A 181 3.15 -5.86 -17.72
CA TRP A 181 3.38 -6.47 -16.41
C TRP A 181 4.47 -7.55 -16.45
N ALA A 182 4.59 -8.29 -17.54
CA ALA A 182 5.70 -9.23 -17.76
C ALA A 182 7.04 -8.50 -17.77
N GLU A 183 7.13 -7.32 -18.42
CA GLU A 183 8.33 -6.49 -18.43
C GLU A 183 8.72 -6.00 -17.03
N VAL A 184 7.74 -5.66 -16.19
CA VAL A 184 7.97 -5.32 -14.78
C VAL A 184 8.62 -6.49 -14.04
N ALA A 185 8.08 -7.70 -14.19
CA ALA A 185 8.64 -8.91 -13.58
C ALA A 185 10.07 -9.18 -14.07
N LEU A 186 10.29 -9.11 -15.39
CA LEU A 186 11.59 -9.29 -16.02
C LEU A 186 12.62 -8.26 -15.56
N GLY A 187 12.19 -7.00 -15.34
CA GLY A 187 13.06 -5.93 -14.84
C GLY A 187 13.51 -6.12 -13.39
N LEU A 188 12.81 -6.94 -12.62
CA LEU A 188 13.15 -7.25 -11.22
C LEU A 188 14.00 -8.51 -11.05
N LEU A 189 13.99 -9.42 -12.03
CA LEU A 189 14.74 -10.67 -12.01
C LEU A 189 16.25 -10.52 -11.72
N PRO A 190 16.97 -9.54 -12.30
CA PRO A 190 18.41 -9.39 -12.04
C PRO A 190 18.75 -9.11 -10.57
N PHE A 191 17.79 -8.65 -9.77
CA PHE A 191 18.00 -8.40 -8.34
C PHE A 191 17.65 -9.62 -7.48
N ALA A 192 16.81 -10.53 -7.99
CA ALA A 192 16.38 -11.73 -7.29
C ALA A 192 17.36 -12.92 -7.43
N SER A 193 18.37 -12.79 -8.30
CA SER A 193 19.20 -13.89 -8.83
C SER A 193 20.30 -14.44 -7.91
N ASP A 194 20.50 -13.92 -6.70
CA ASP A 194 21.48 -14.48 -5.74
C ASP A 194 21.05 -15.85 -5.16
N THR A 195 19.87 -16.35 -5.53
CA THR A 195 19.45 -17.75 -5.30
C THR A 195 19.20 -18.46 -6.65
N ALA A 196 20.27 -18.52 -7.45
CA ALA A 196 20.31 -19.08 -8.80
C ALA A 196 19.72 -20.51 -8.96
N ALA A 197 19.57 -21.29 -7.88
CA ALA A 197 19.05 -22.66 -7.95
C ALA A 197 17.50 -22.73 -8.02
N ALA A 198 16.77 -21.80 -7.40
CA ALA A 198 15.29 -21.81 -7.40
C ALA A 198 14.71 -20.95 -8.52
N ILE A 199 15.39 -19.85 -8.86
CA ILE A 199 14.95 -18.91 -9.91
C ILE A 199 15.65 -19.18 -11.25
N GLY A 200 16.81 -19.82 -11.32
CA GLY A 200 17.50 -20.06 -12.60
C GLY A 200 16.68 -20.89 -13.61
N MET A 201 15.85 -21.81 -13.13
CA MET A 201 14.83 -22.48 -13.99
C MET A 201 13.65 -21.55 -14.29
N GLY A 202 13.20 -20.76 -13.32
CA GLY A 202 12.09 -19.82 -13.46
C GLY A 202 12.38 -18.65 -14.41
N GLU A 203 13.58 -18.07 -14.41
CA GLU A 203 13.94 -16.94 -15.29
C GLU A 203 13.92 -17.37 -16.75
N LYS A 204 14.54 -18.51 -17.08
CA LYS A 204 14.53 -19.02 -18.46
C LYS A 204 13.09 -19.31 -18.91
N GLN A 205 12.28 -19.92 -18.07
CA GLN A 205 10.88 -20.20 -18.35
C GLN A 205 10.05 -18.91 -18.52
N ILE A 206 10.26 -17.91 -17.67
CA ILE A 206 9.60 -16.60 -17.75
C ILE A 206 9.98 -15.90 -19.05
N ARG A 207 11.26 -15.91 -19.44
CA ARG A 207 11.72 -15.31 -20.71
C ARG A 207 11.15 -16.04 -21.92
N GLU A 208 11.15 -17.37 -21.93
CA GLU A 208 10.56 -18.18 -23.00
C GLU A 208 9.05 -17.95 -23.12
N ALA A 209 8.33 -17.90 -21.99
CA ALA A 209 6.91 -17.59 -21.95
C ALA A 209 6.63 -16.17 -22.47
N TYR A 210 7.43 -15.19 -22.05
CA TYR A 210 7.29 -13.81 -22.54
C TYR A 210 7.52 -13.70 -24.05
N SER A 211 8.51 -14.40 -24.61
CA SER A 211 8.73 -14.44 -26.06
C SER A 211 7.53 -14.98 -26.83
N LYS A 212 6.82 -15.98 -26.27
CA LYS A 212 5.59 -16.50 -26.88
C LYS A 212 4.45 -15.48 -26.80
N MET A 213 4.28 -14.84 -25.65
CA MET A 213 3.30 -13.77 -25.47
C MET A 213 3.51 -12.62 -26.46
N LEU A 214 4.76 -12.21 -26.70
CA LEU A 214 5.07 -11.19 -27.69
C LEU A 214 4.68 -11.61 -29.12
N ALA A 215 5.01 -12.84 -29.51
CA ALA A 215 4.64 -13.36 -30.83
C ALA A 215 3.12 -13.40 -31.02
N GLU A 216 2.38 -13.92 -30.04
CA GLU A 216 0.91 -14.00 -30.08
C GLU A 216 0.26 -12.61 -30.13
N ARG A 217 0.78 -11.63 -29.38
CA ARG A 217 0.31 -10.23 -29.42
C ARG A 217 0.53 -9.59 -30.79
N ASP A 218 1.71 -9.81 -31.38
CA ASP A 218 2.05 -9.22 -32.67
C ASP A 218 1.19 -9.83 -33.80
N GLU A 219 0.84 -11.11 -33.71
CA GLU A 219 -0.13 -11.77 -34.61
C GLU A 219 -1.55 -11.17 -34.47
N GLU A 220 -2.02 -10.92 -33.25
CA GLU A 220 -3.33 -10.30 -32.98
C GLU A 220 -3.43 -8.89 -33.58
N ILE A 221 -2.40 -8.06 -33.35
CA ILE A 221 -2.33 -6.71 -33.93
C ILE A 221 -2.33 -6.77 -35.47
N ALA A 222 -1.61 -7.73 -36.05
CA ALA A 222 -1.59 -7.90 -37.50
C ALA A 222 -2.98 -8.27 -38.06
N MET A 223 -3.76 -9.09 -37.34
CA MET A 223 -5.13 -9.43 -37.74
C MET A 223 -6.10 -8.25 -37.65
N GLU A 224 -5.97 -7.36 -36.66
CA GLU A 224 -6.85 -6.19 -36.52
C GLU A 224 -6.65 -5.12 -37.62
N ILE A 225 -5.47 -5.10 -38.25
CA ILE A 225 -5.11 -4.12 -39.30
C ILE A 225 -5.54 -4.60 -40.71
N THR A 226 -5.88 -5.88 -40.86
CA THR A 226 -6.19 -6.51 -42.16
C THR A 226 -7.69 -6.58 -42.43
#